data_AF-A0A670JGQ0-F1
#
_entry.id   AF-A0A670JGQ0-F1
#
_cell.length_a   1.000
_cell.length_b   1.000
_cell.length_c   1.000
_cell.angle_alpha   90.00
_cell.angle_beta   90.00
_cell.angle_gamma   90.00
#
_symmetry.space_group_name_H-M   'P 1'
#
loop_
_entity.id
_entity.type
_entity.pdbx_description
1 polymer ?
#
loop_
_entity_poly.entity_id
_entity_poly.type
_entity_poly.pdbx_seq_one_letter_code
_entity_poly.pdbx_strand_id
1 'polypeptide(L)'
;PCRVHCSSLALRLPERGSLNVCFPQVSTLSAMELIWNLCEIMFIEAAPAGSLLRHLLDWVRLHVCDVDNMLCDVLRSESPAKHKNFWDLTILVLQGRMDEARQLLSKEANTNPTSVGMCKILDELMKKMPVLCPSNTQTLTEMELKWQHWHEACERFLKDGTFASNPHMETLCKILVGDESAILEKKDLMTNWYHFLVTRLLYCHPTVKHVELHLYAQSSMDLFLGAESSPEPLDIILLAAFELDIHQVIKECSIALSNWWFVAHLTDLLDHCNLLQSHNLYFGSNMREYLLLEYASGLFSHHSLWQLAVDYFDHCPEFGRAYLEHHIERIPLDTEHKALKILRICEQRMMTEQVRSICKIMAMKAVRNNRLGSALSWSIRAKDAAFATLISDRFLKEYCERGSFSDLDLIDNLGPSMLLSDRLTFLGKYREFHRMYGEKRFCAAAKLLLTLMTARIAPCSFWMTLLTDALPLLEQKEVIFSAEQTYELMKCLEDVMAAESKNQKLQEDDAETMKVEMLRIGLARNLARAIVKEGTLEES
;
A
#
# COMPACT_ATOMS: atom_id res chain seq x y z
N PRO A 1 11.39 17.36 9.81
CA PRO A 1 9.96 17.48 9.43
C PRO A 1 9.02 16.50 10.16
N CYS A 2 9.48 15.30 10.55
CA CYS A 2 8.68 14.30 11.27
C CYS A 2 8.63 14.46 12.81
N ARG A 3 9.42 15.34 13.43
CA ARG A 3 9.48 15.51 14.90
C ARG A 3 8.27 16.22 15.54
N VAL A 4 7.31 16.77 14.76
CA VAL A 4 6.30 17.72 15.28
C VAL A 4 4.86 17.17 15.24
N HIS A 5 4.60 15.99 14.69
CA HIS A 5 3.22 15.50 14.52
C HIS A 5 2.71 14.49 15.56
N CYS A 6 3.57 13.68 16.18
CA CYS A 6 3.10 12.67 17.15
C CYS A 6 2.66 13.25 18.51
N SER A 7 3.29 14.33 18.98
CA SER A 7 2.94 14.97 20.26
C SER A 7 1.50 15.52 20.30
N SER A 8 0.87 15.73 19.14
CA SER A 8 -0.48 16.28 19.03
C SER A 8 -1.60 15.23 19.07
N LEU A 9 -1.29 13.96 18.80
CA LEU A 9 -2.29 12.88 18.71
C LEU A 9 -2.76 12.37 20.09
N ALA A 10 -1.91 12.46 21.11
CA ALA A 10 -2.30 12.12 22.49
C ALA A 10 -3.26 13.15 23.12
N LEU A 11 -3.38 14.35 22.55
CA LEU A 11 -4.12 15.48 23.14
C LEU A 11 -5.58 15.60 22.68
N ARG A 12 -6.08 14.72 21.81
CA ARG A 12 -7.49 14.75 21.33
C ARG A 12 -8.07 13.36 21.10
N LEU A 13 -8.56 12.72 22.16
CA LEU A 13 -9.45 11.56 22.03
C LEU A 13 -10.79 11.82 22.77
N PRO A 14 -11.95 11.63 22.11
CA PRO A 14 -13.26 11.77 22.73
C PRO A 14 -13.71 10.49 23.48
N GLU A 15 -14.63 10.72 24.41
CA GLU A 15 -15.34 9.87 25.37
C GLU A 15 -15.30 8.32 25.25
N ARG A 16 -14.72 7.72 26.31
CA ARG A 16 -15.04 6.51 27.11
C ARG A 16 -15.57 5.19 26.51
N GLY A 17 -15.91 5.08 25.23
CA GLY A 17 -16.40 3.82 24.63
C GLY A 17 -15.36 3.02 23.83
N SER A 18 -14.36 3.69 23.25
CA SER A 18 -13.38 3.15 22.27
C SER A 18 -11.98 2.91 22.85
N LEU A 19 -11.79 3.14 24.15
CA LEU A 19 -10.48 3.12 24.81
C LEU A 19 -9.85 1.72 24.89
N ASN A 20 -10.63 0.65 25.10
CA ASN A 20 -10.09 -0.69 25.36
C ASN A 20 -9.43 -1.37 24.15
N VAL A 21 -9.68 -0.90 22.91
CA VAL A 21 -9.04 -1.44 21.70
C VAL A 21 -7.81 -0.61 21.29
N CYS A 22 -7.73 0.65 21.72
CA CYS A 22 -6.70 1.59 21.30
C CYS A 22 -5.44 1.54 22.20
N PHE A 23 -5.56 1.19 23.49
CA PHE A 23 -4.42 1.12 24.41
C PHE A 23 -3.28 0.19 23.95
N PRO A 24 -3.53 -1.04 23.48
CA PRO A 24 -2.47 -1.91 22.98
C PRO A 24 -1.77 -1.33 21.74
N GLN A 25 -2.53 -0.72 20.83
CA GLN A 25 -2.00 -0.14 19.59
C GLN A 25 -1.16 1.10 19.85
N VAL A 26 -1.56 1.96 20.80
CA VAL A 26 -0.78 3.12 21.24
C VAL A 26 0.52 2.66 21.90
N SER A 27 0.47 1.62 22.74
CA SER A 27 1.67 1.03 23.34
C SER A 27 2.62 0.47 22.28
N THR A 28 2.11 -0.26 21.28
CA THR A 28 2.92 -0.75 20.16
C THR A 28 3.54 0.39 19.35
N LEU A 29 2.80 1.46 19.07
CA LEU A 29 3.34 2.61 18.34
C LEU A 29 4.44 3.33 19.14
N SER A 30 4.24 3.49 20.45
CA SER A 30 5.25 4.06 21.33
C SER A 30 6.52 3.20 21.36
N ALA A 31 6.38 1.88 21.41
CA ALA A 31 7.51 0.96 21.33
C ALA A 31 8.23 1.05 19.98
N MET A 32 7.49 1.16 18.86
CA MET A 32 8.06 1.38 17.53
C MET A 32 8.86 2.69 17.49
N GLU A 33 8.31 3.80 18.00
CA GLU A 33 9.02 5.09 18.05
C GLU A 33 10.28 5.01 18.93
N LEU A 34 10.19 4.32 20.07
CA LEU A 34 11.33 4.07 20.96
C LEU A 34 12.47 3.35 20.25
N ILE A 35 12.16 2.23 19.58
CA ILE A 35 13.13 1.42 18.83
C ILE A 35 13.69 2.21 17.66
N TRP A 36 12.84 2.91 16.89
CA TRP A 36 13.26 3.69 15.73
C TRP A 36 14.27 4.77 16.11
N ASN A 37 13.97 5.55 17.15
CA ASN A 37 14.86 6.62 17.61
C ASN A 37 16.17 6.04 18.14
N LEU A 38 16.15 4.89 18.82
CA LEU A 38 17.38 4.23 19.25
C LEU A 38 18.21 3.76 18.03
N CYS A 39 17.58 3.16 17.03
CA CYS A 39 18.24 2.73 15.80
C CYS A 39 18.87 3.91 15.04
N GLU A 40 18.20 5.07 14.99
CA GLU A 40 18.74 6.29 14.41
C GLU A 40 20.03 6.74 15.13
N ILE A 41 20.03 6.73 16.47
CA ILE A 41 21.18 7.11 17.29
C ILE A 41 22.34 6.12 17.14
N MET A 42 22.04 4.81 17.21
CA MET A 42 23.04 3.75 17.25
C MET A 42 23.64 3.45 15.88
N PHE A 43 22.81 3.44 14.82
CA PHE A 43 23.22 2.95 13.51
C PHE A 43 23.43 4.05 12.46
N ILE A 44 22.58 5.09 12.46
CA ILE A 44 22.55 6.08 11.36
C ILE A 44 23.41 7.31 11.68
N GLU A 45 23.17 7.96 12.82
CA GLU A 45 23.94 9.14 13.21
C GLU A 45 25.38 8.78 13.58
N ALA A 46 25.59 7.58 14.14
CA ALA A 46 26.88 7.04 14.58
C ALA A 46 27.72 8.09 15.33
N ALA A 47 27.05 8.87 16.20
CA ALA A 47 27.64 10.05 16.81
C ALA A 47 28.92 9.68 17.58
N PRO A 48 29.98 10.51 17.54
CA PRO A 48 31.22 10.22 18.25
C PRO A 48 30.98 10.08 19.75
N ALA A 49 31.91 9.41 20.43
CA ALA A 49 31.86 9.24 21.88
C ALA A 49 31.67 10.60 22.57
N GLY A 50 30.81 10.64 23.58
CA GLY A 50 30.40 11.86 24.25
C GLY A 50 29.13 12.54 23.69
N SER A 51 28.98 12.69 22.37
CA SER A 51 27.68 13.13 21.80
C SER A 51 26.61 12.05 21.89
N LEU A 52 27.03 10.77 21.86
CA LEU A 52 26.16 9.61 22.07
C LEU A 52 25.34 9.73 23.36
N LEU A 53 25.98 10.05 24.49
CA LEU A 53 25.29 10.19 25.78
C LEU A 53 24.22 11.28 25.75
N ARG A 54 24.47 12.40 25.05
CA ARG A 54 23.44 13.43 24.87
C ARG A 54 22.24 12.88 24.10
N HIS A 55 22.48 12.19 22.99
CA HIS A 55 21.39 11.64 22.19
C HIS A 55 20.59 10.59 22.98
N LEU A 56 21.25 9.77 23.80
CA LEU A 56 20.58 8.82 24.71
C LEU A 56 19.79 9.52 25.82
N LEU A 57 20.28 10.63 26.36
CA LEU A 57 19.51 11.46 27.31
C LEU A 57 18.27 12.05 26.67
N ASP A 58 18.41 12.62 25.47
CA ASP A 58 17.28 13.17 24.72
C ASP A 58 16.28 12.07 24.35
N TRP A 59 16.75 10.87 23.99
CA TRP A 59 15.93 9.69 23.77
C TRP A 59 15.12 9.29 25.00
N VAL A 60 15.74 9.17 26.19
CA VAL A 60 15.00 8.86 27.42
C VAL A 60 13.98 9.96 27.77
N ARG A 61 14.36 11.23 27.62
CA ARG A 61 13.46 12.37 27.91
C ARG A 61 12.24 12.40 27.00
N LEU A 62 12.39 12.02 25.72
CA LEU A 62 11.28 11.95 24.77
C LEU A 62 10.27 10.85 25.13
N HIS A 63 10.73 9.78 25.77
CA HIS A 63 9.90 8.60 26.05
C HIS A 63 9.43 8.50 27.52
N VAL A 64 9.91 9.39 28.40
CA VAL A 64 9.48 9.53 29.80
C VAL A 64 8.82 10.90 30.01
N CYS A 65 7.56 11.02 29.57
CA CYS A 65 6.85 12.30 29.42
C CYS A 65 6.19 12.86 30.69
N ASP A 66 6.11 12.10 31.79
CA ASP A 66 5.32 12.50 32.96
C ASP A 66 5.99 13.59 33.82
N VAL A 67 7.29 13.81 33.63
CA VAL A 67 8.09 14.75 34.43
C VAL A 67 7.72 16.20 34.17
N ASP A 68 7.41 16.57 32.92
CA ASP A 68 7.09 17.95 32.54
C ASP A 68 5.75 18.41 33.14
N ASN A 69 4.75 17.54 33.12
CA ASN A 69 3.44 17.80 33.73
C ASN A 69 3.57 17.94 35.24
N MET A 70 4.30 17.01 35.86
CA MET A 70 4.58 17.00 37.28
C MET A 70 5.34 18.28 37.72
N LEU A 71 6.34 18.72 36.96
CA LEU A 71 7.10 19.93 37.25
C LEU A 71 6.20 21.17 37.18
N CYS A 72 5.33 21.26 36.15
CA CYS A 72 4.36 22.33 36.02
C CYS A 72 3.41 22.39 37.22
N ASP A 73 2.94 21.24 37.71
CA ASP A 73 2.04 21.17 38.86
C ASP A 73 2.72 21.64 40.16
N VAL A 74 3.98 21.24 40.39
CA VAL A 74 4.78 21.71 41.53
C VAL A 74 4.98 23.22 41.47
N LEU A 75 5.34 23.77 40.31
CA LEU A 75 5.63 25.19 40.13
C LEU A 75 4.38 26.08 40.21
N ARG A 76 3.20 25.56 39.85
CA ARG A 76 1.92 26.27 39.96
C ARG A 76 1.36 26.30 41.38
N SER A 77 1.89 25.47 42.28
CA SER A 77 1.49 25.48 43.68
C SER A 77 1.84 26.81 44.35
N GLU A 78 0.97 27.29 45.26
CA GLU A 78 1.23 28.51 46.05
C GLU A 78 2.48 28.39 46.92
N SER A 79 2.87 27.17 47.31
CA SER A 79 4.10 26.90 48.06
C SER A 79 4.85 25.67 47.52
N PRO A 80 5.66 25.85 46.45
CA PRO A 80 6.32 24.73 45.78
C PRO A 80 7.18 23.87 46.72
N ALA A 81 7.91 24.48 47.66
CA ALA A 81 8.77 23.78 48.63
C ALA A 81 8.03 22.86 49.61
N LYS A 82 6.70 23.04 49.77
CA LYS A 82 5.85 22.18 50.63
C LYS A 82 5.01 21.20 49.82
N HIS A 83 5.14 21.20 48.50
CA HIS A 83 4.40 20.32 47.62
C HIS A 83 4.83 18.86 47.85
N LYS A 84 3.87 17.92 47.78
CA LYS A 84 4.15 16.48 48.02
C LYS A 84 5.23 15.94 47.08
N ASN A 85 5.19 16.39 45.84
CA ASN A 85 6.09 15.98 44.77
C ASN A 85 7.30 16.93 44.63
N PHE A 86 7.63 17.74 45.64
CA PHE A 86 8.76 18.66 45.53
C PHE A 86 10.10 17.92 45.37
N TRP A 87 10.32 16.86 46.16
CA TRP A 87 11.57 16.09 46.17
C TRP A 87 11.72 15.08 45.03
N ASP A 88 10.67 14.90 44.24
CA ASP A 88 10.74 14.28 42.93
C ASP A 88 11.62 15.12 41.98
N LEU A 89 12.09 16.31 42.40
CA LEU A 89 13.36 16.92 41.95
C LEU A 89 14.46 15.91 41.60
N THR A 90 14.52 14.81 42.36
CA THR A 90 15.43 13.69 42.11
C THR A 90 15.30 13.16 40.67
N ILE A 91 14.09 13.07 40.10
CA ILE A 91 13.86 12.61 38.72
C ILE A 91 14.48 13.55 37.68
N LEU A 92 14.47 14.86 37.95
CA LEU A 92 15.10 15.85 37.07
C LEU A 92 16.62 15.66 37.05
N VAL A 93 17.21 15.36 38.21
CA VAL A 93 18.64 15.05 38.32
C VAL A 93 18.94 13.72 37.62
N LEU A 94 18.14 12.68 37.81
CA LEU A 94 18.34 11.40 37.10
C LEU A 94 18.28 11.58 35.56
N GLN A 95 17.38 12.42 35.05
CA GLN A 95 17.29 12.78 33.63
C GLN A 95 18.35 13.80 33.15
N GLY A 96 19.24 14.28 34.03
CA GLY A 96 20.24 15.31 33.71
C GLY A 96 19.68 16.69 33.40
N ARG A 97 18.45 17.02 33.82
CA ARG A 97 17.79 18.32 33.67
C ARG A 97 18.24 19.29 34.77
N MET A 98 19.53 19.62 34.76
CA MET A 98 20.18 20.37 35.85
C MET A 98 19.59 21.76 36.06
N ASP A 99 19.24 22.48 35.00
CA ASP A 99 18.72 23.85 35.14
C ASP A 99 17.32 23.89 35.79
N GLU A 100 16.45 22.94 35.46
CA GLU A 100 15.13 22.79 36.09
C GLU A 100 15.27 22.38 37.57
N ALA A 101 16.19 21.46 37.85
CA ALA A 101 16.50 21.04 39.23
C ALA A 101 16.99 22.22 40.09
N ARG A 102 17.89 23.03 39.54
CA ARG A 102 18.40 24.25 40.18
C ARG A 102 17.31 25.28 40.44
N GLN A 103 16.37 25.44 39.52
CA GLN A 103 15.22 26.34 39.72
C GLN A 103 14.37 25.91 40.92
N LEU A 104 14.08 24.62 41.08
CA LEU A 104 13.34 24.11 42.24
C LEU A 104 14.15 24.25 43.54
N LEU A 105 15.45 23.94 43.53
CA LEU A 105 16.33 24.13 44.70
C LEU A 105 16.38 25.59 45.16
N SER A 106 16.31 26.55 44.23
CA SER A 106 16.25 27.97 44.59
C SER A 106 14.98 28.32 45.40
N LYS A 107 13.86 27.63 45.18
CA LYS A 107 12.61 27.83 45.93
C LYS A 107 12.71 27.29 47.37
N GLU A 108 13.41 26.17 47.55
CA GLU A 108 13.72 25.64 48.88
C GLU A 108 14.65 26.58 49.65
N ALA A 109 15.71 27.09 48.99
CA ALA A 109 16.62 28.06 49.61
C ALA A 109 15.88 29.32 50.09
N ASN A 110 14.89 29.80 49.34
CA ASN A 110 14.11 30.98 49.73
C ASN A 110 13.13 30.71 50.88
N THR A 111 12.71 29.45 51.08
CA THR A 111 11.70 29.07 52.06
C THR A 111 12.32 28.66 53.40
N ASN A 112 13.45 27.95 53.37
CA ASN A 112 14.08 27.34 54.53
C ASN A 112 15.50 27.91 54.76
N PRO A 113 15.69 28.84 55.72
CA PRO A 113 16.98 29.50 55.96
C PRO A 113 18.13 28.54 56.34
N THR A 114 17.81 27.43 56.99
CA THR A 114 18.78 26.41 57.44
C THR A 114 19.36 25.60 56.29
N SER A 115 18.63 25.47 55.17
CA SER A 115 19.06 24.69 54.01
C SER A 115 19.72 25.54 52.92
N VAL A 116 19.71 26.88 53.04
CA VAL A 116 20.31 27.83 52.07
C VAL A 116 21.76 27.50 51.74
N GLY A 117 22.58 27.19 52.75
CA GLY A 117 24.01 26.88 52.54
C GLY A 117 24.20 25.63 51.68
N MET A 118 23.46 24.56 52.01
CA MET A 118 23.46 23.31 51.25
C MET A 118 22.92 23.49 49.83
N CYS A 119 21.81 24.23 49.66
CA CYS A 119 21.24 24.55 48.34
C CYS A 119 22.23 25.29 47.44
N LYS A 120 22.98 26.25 47.98
CA LYS A 120 23.99 27.00 47.20
C LYS A 120 25.12 26.10 46.72
N ILE A 121 25.56 25.16 47.55
CA ILE A 121 26.61 24.20 47.18
C ILE A 121 26.08 23.28 46.08
N LEU A 122 24.89 22.70 46.24
CA LEU A 122 24.28 21.86 45.21
C LEU A 122 24.02 22.62 43.90
N ASP A 123 23.57 23.88 43.96
CA ASP A 123 23.40 24.73 42.78
C ASP A 123 24.72 24.90 42.01
N GLU A 124 25.81 25.18 42.72
CA GLU A 124 27.14 25.34 42.12
C GLU A 124 27.68 24.02 41.56
N LEU A 125 27.44 22.88 42.22
CA LEU A 125 27.81 21.57 41.71
C LEU A 125 27.04 21.24 40.41
N MET A 126 25.72 21.44 40.40
CA MET A 126 24.89 21.20 39.21
C MET A 126 25.26 22.15 38.06
N LYS A 127 25.55 23.41 38.35
CA LYS A 127 25.97 24.41 37.35
C LYS A 127 27.33 24.10 36.72
N LYS A 128 28.25 23.53 37.50
CA LYS A 128 29.62 23.17 37.05
C LYS A 128 29.69 21.79 36.41
N MET A 129 28.58 21.06 36.35
CA MET A 129 28.54 19.74 35.71
C MET A 129 29.08 19.84 34.28
N PRO A 130 30.10 19.05 33.92
CA PRO A 130 30.66 19.10 32.58
C PRO A 130 29.68 18.55 31.54
N VAL A 131 29.43 19.32 30.47
CA VAL A 131 28.57 18.94 29.35
C VAL A 131 29.31 19.18 28.03
N LEU A 132 29.37 18.16 27.18
CA LEU A 132 30.10 18.17 25.90
C LEU A 132 29.40 19.00 24.82
N CYS A 133 29.59 20.32 24.79
CA CYS A 133 28.96 21.17 23.77
C CYS A 133 29.49 20.86 22.35
N PRO A 134 28.61 20.63 21.34
CA PRO A 134 29.03 20.25 19.98
C PRO A 134 29.74 21.38 19.22
N SER A 135 29.60 22.62 19.68
CA SER A 135 30.25 23.80 19.09
C SER A 135 31.69 24.03 19.54
N ASN A 136 32.15 23.33 20.58
CA ASN A 136 33.50 23.50 21.12
C ASN A 136 34.40 22.34 20.69
N THR A 137 35.65 22.65 20.32
CA THR A 137 36.72 21.68 19.99
C THR A 137 37.27 20.96 21.23
N GLN A 138 36.43 20.66 22.22
CA GLN A 138 36.87 19.96 23.43
C GLN A 138 37.16 18.51 23.11
N THR A 139 38.35 18.04 23.51
CA THR A 139 38.72 16.64 23.37
C THR A 139 38.02 15.79 24.44
N LEU A 140 37.84 14.49 24.17
CA LEU A 140 37.27 13.57 25.17
C LEU A 140 38.10 13.52 26.45
N THR A 141 39.42 13.66 26.34
CA THR A 141 40.33 13.71 27.48
C THR A 141 40.13 14.96 28.33
N GLU A 142 39.93 16.12 27.72
CA GLU A 142 39.60 17.36 28.47
C GLU A 142 38.26 17.25 29.20
N MET A 143 37.27 16.61 28.57
CA MET A 143 35.99 16.33 29.21
C MET A 143 36.17 15.39 30.41
N GLU A 144 36.87 14.27 30.21
CA GLU A 144 37.13 13.30 31.27
C GLU A 144 37.83 13.96 32.47
N LEU A 145 38.84 14.79 32.22
CA LEU A 145 39.52 15.52 33.29
C LEU A 145 38.57 16.49 34.01
N LYS A 146 37.73 17.25 33.30
CA LYS A 146 36.75 18.14 33.94
C LYS A 146 35.74 17.36 34.77
N TRP A 147 35.29 16.22 34.27
CA TRP A 147 34.37 15.33 34.98
C TRP A 147 35.02 14.75 36.24
N GLN A 148 36.27 14.29 36.19
CA GLN A 148 37.00 13.82 37.36
C GLN A 148 37.12 14.90 38.44
N HIS A 149 37.51 16.13 38.08
CA HIS A 149 37.60 17.24 39.03
C HIS A 149 36.24 17.60 39.65
N TRP A 150 35.18 17.57 38.84
CA TRP A 150 33.82 17.81 39.31
C TRP A 150 33.35 16.70 40.25
N HIS A 151 33.59 15.44 39.89
CA HIS A 151 33.27 14.26 40.68
C HIS A 151 34.00 14.26 42.03
N GLU A 152 35.30 14.56 42.06
CA GLU A 152 36.08 14.73 43.29
C GLU A 152 35.51 15.83 44.20
N ALA A 153 35.03 16.94 43.61
CA ALA A 153 34.39 18.00 44.38
C ALA A 153 33.07 17.53 45.02
N CYS A 154 32.22 16.82 44.27
CA CYS A 154 31.00 16.20 44.80
C CYS A 154 31.32 15.21 45.94
N GLU A 155 32.31 14.34 45.74
CA GLU A 155 32.71 13.33 46.71
C GLU A 155 33.25 13.96 48.01
N ARG A 156 34.02 15.05 47.89
CA ARG A 156 34.54 15.79 49.04
C ARG A 156 33.41 16.36 49.90
N PHE A 157 32.42 17.02 49.31
CA PHE A 157 31.29 17.57 50.08
C PHE A 157 30.48 16.49 50.80
N LEU A 158 30.41 15.29 50.22
CA LEU A 158 29.77 14.13 50.83
C LEU A 158 30.59 13.58 52.01
N LYS A 159 31.90 13.41 51.84
CA LYS A 159 32.83 12.97 52.90
C LYS A 159 32.89 13.94 54.08
N ASP A 160 32.81 15.25 53.80
CA ASP A 160 32.78 16.31 54.81
C ASP A 160 31.45 16.34 55.60
N GLY A 161 30.46 15.51 55.24
CA GLY A 161 29.18 15.44 55.93
C GLY A 161 28.30 16.67 55.74
N THR A 162 28.55 17.46 54.69
CA THR A 162 27.92 18.77 54.44
C THR A 162 26.39 18.69 54.40
N PHE A 163 25.85 17.57 53.91
CA PHE A 163 24.42 17.35 53.70
C PHE A 163 23.74 16.47 54.76
N ALA A 164 24.45 16.03 55.81
CA ALA A 164 23.93 15.07 56.80
C ALA A 164 22.66 15.56 57.53
N SER A 165 22.40 16.87 57.53
CA SER A 165 21.19 17.46 58.11
C SER A 165 19.93 17.36 57.24
N ASN A 166 20.07 17.06 55.94
CA ASN A 166 18.96 16.88 55.01
C ASN A 166 19.18 15.64 54.14
N PRO A 167 18.51 14.51 54.45
CA PRO A 167 18.67 13.25 53.71
C PRO A 167 18.37 13.35 52.22
N HIS A 168 17.43 14.21 51.81
CA HIS A 168 17.11 14.38 50.39
C HIS A 168 18.26 15.04 49.63
N MET A 169 18.88 16.08 50.21
CA MET A 169 20.05 16.75 49.62
C MET A 169 21.28 15.85 49.60
N GLU A 170 21.47 15.05 50.66
CA GLU A 170 22.52 14.03 50.69
C GLU A 170 22.32 13.01 49.57
N THR A 171 21.07 12.57 49.35
CA THR A 171 20.73 11.65 48.26
C THR A 171 21.02 12.26 46.88
N LEU A 172 20.67 13.54 46.67
CA LEU A 172 21.01 14.24 45.43
C LEU A 172 22.53 14.28 45.22
N CYS A 173 23.31 14.56 46.27
CA CYS A 173 24.76 14.55 46.18
C CYS A 173 25.31 13.14 45.90
N LYS A 174 24.76 12.07 46.49
CA LYS A 174 25.12 10.67 46.17
C LYS A 174 24.89 10.35 44.70
N ILE A 175 23.78 10.81 44.13
CA ILE A 175 23.48 10.66 42.70
C ILE A 175 24.49 11.44 41.85
N LEU A 176 24.82 12.69 42.21
CA LEU A 176 25.82 13.49 41.48
C LEU A 176 27.23 12.86 41.52
N VAL A 177 27.59 12.17 42.61
CA VAL A 177 28.83 11.38 42.69
C VAL A 177 28.75 10.12 41.81
N GLY A 178 27.57 9.67 41.39
CA GLY A 178 27.44 8.41 40.66
C GLY A 178 27.51 7.18 41.56
N ASP A 179 27.06 7.30 42.81
CA ASP A 179 26.87 6.13 43.68
C ASP A 179 25.76 5.23 43.08
N GLU A 180 26.16 4.14 42.42
CA GLU A 180 25.24 3.23 41.74
C GLU A 180 24.18 2.65 42.68
N SER A 181 24.51 2.47 43.97
CA SER A 181 23.56 1.96 44.96
C SER A 181 22.47 3.00 45.27
N ALA A 182 22.85 4.27 45.44
CA ALA A 182 21.92 5.36 45.67
C ALA A 182 21.03 5.65 44.44
N ILE A 183 21.56 5.47 43.23
CA ILE A 183 20.78 5.57 41.99
C ILE A 183 19.76 4.42 41.92
N LEU A 184 20.19 3.18 42.21
CA LEU A 184 19.32 2.00 42.17
C LEU A 184 18.22 2.05 43.26
N GLU A 185 18.50 2.62 44.44
CA GLU A 185 17.48 2.89 45.47
C GLU A 185 16.34 3.80 44.97
N LYS A 186 16.58 4.59 43.92
CA LYS A 186 15.56 5.43 43.25
C LYS A 186 14.92 4.78 42.04
N LYS A 187 14.99 3.45 41.94
CA LYS A 187 14.31 2.66 40.92
C LYS A 187 12.84 3.03 40.75
N ASP A 188 12.10 3.31 41.83
CA ASP A 188 10.68 3.67 41.74
C ASP A 188 10.41 4.97 40.94
N LEU A 189 11.40 5.85 40.85
CA LEU A 189 11.33 7.08 40.03
C LEU A 189 11.73 6.83 38.57
N MET A 190 12.41 5.72 38.28
CA MET A 190 12.83 5.32 36.94
C MET A 190 11.91 4.21 36.47
N THR A 191 11.03 4.49 35.52
CA THR A 191 10.04 3.50 35.05
C THR A 191 10.66 2.30 34.32
N ASN A 192 11.88 2.43 33.78
CA ASN A 192 12.50 1.44 32.91
C ASN A 192 14.02 1.32 33.13
N TRP A 193 14.60 0.16 32.81
CA TRP A 193 16.03 -0.10 32.98
C TRP A 193 16.93 0.76 32.08
N TYR A 194 16.43 1.17 30.92
CA TYR A 194 17.21 2.03 30.01
C TYR A 194 17.30 3.48 30.53
N HIS A 195 16.34 3.95 31.35
CA HIS A 195 16.48 5.22 32.07
C HIS A 195 17.60 5.11 33.12
N PHE A 196 17.66 3.97 33.82
CA PHE A 196 18.75 3.67 34.75
C PHE A 196 20.10 3.56 34.04
N LEU A 197 20.18 2.88 32.88
CA LEU A 197 21.37 2.84 32.02
C LEU A 197 21.88 4.25 31.71
N VAL A 198 21.03 5.10 31.14
CA VAL A 198 21.47 6.44 30.70
C VAL A 198 21.89 7.31 31.88
N THR A 199 21.20 7.18 33.03
CA THR A 199 21.59 7.84 34.29
C THR A 199 22.98 7.39 34.76
N ARG A 200 23.23 6.08 34.76
CA ARG A 200 24.51 5.49 35.14
C ARG A 200 25.64 5.92 34.21
N LEU A 201 25.38 6.00 32.90
CA LEU A 201 26.34 6.54 31.94
C LEU A 201 26.61 8.04 32.18
N LEU A 202 25.60 8.82 32.52
CA LEU A 202 25.73 10.25 32.78
C LEU A 202 26.64 10.55 33.97
N TYR A 203 26.49 9.80 35.06
CA TYR A 203 27.21 10.07 36.30
C TYR A 203 28.49 9.26 36.46
N CYS A 204 28.59 8.05 35.90
CA CYS A 204 29.73 7.16 36.11
C CYS A 204 30.66 7.05 34.89
N HIS A 205 30.13 7.18 33.66
CA HIS A 205 30.86 6.88 32.42
C HIS A 205 30.54 7.86 31.27
N PRO A 206 30.87 9.15 31.39
CA PRO A 206 30.45 10.19 30.44
C PRO A 206 31.11 10.08 29.05
N THR A 207 32.22 9.36 28.93
CA THR A 207 32.97 9.17 27.67
C THR A 207 32.78 7.79 27.03
N VAL A 208 31.69 7.08 27.37
CA VAL A 208 31.39 5.74 26.84
C VAL A 208 31.40 5.70 25.31
N LYS A 209 31.96 4.63 24.75
CA LYS A 209 31.97 4.36 23.31
C LYS A 209 30.86 3.37 22.95
N HIS A 210 30.40 3.42 21.70
CA HIS A 210 29.39 2.49 21.15
C HIS A 210 29.71 1.01 21.43
N VAL A 211 30.95 0.60 21.23
CA VAL A 211 31.37 -0.81 21.39
C VAL A 211 31.25 -1.31 22.83
N GLU A 212 31.36 -0.42 23.83
CA GLU A 212 31.30 -0.78 25.25
C GLU A 212 29.88 -0.69 25.81
N LEU A 213 28.95 -0.06 25.07
CA LEU A 213 27.63 0.27 25.55
C LEU A 213 26.79 -0.97 25.91
N HIS A 214 26.95 -2.06 25.16
CA HIS A 214 26.26 -3.32 25.43
C HIS A 214 26.56 -3.89 26.83
N LEU A 215 27.81 -3.76 27.31
CA LEU A 215 28.20 -4.24 28.64
C LEU A 215 27.45 -3.50 29.74
N TYR A 216 27.34 -2.17 29.59
CA TYR A 216 26.60 -1.34 30.52
C TYR A 216 25.09 -1.60 30.42
N ALA A 217 24.57 -1.78 29.21
CA ALA A 217 23.16 -2.08 28.98
C ALA A 217 22.73 -3.39 29.65
N GLN A 218 23.47 -4.47 29.40
CA GLN A 218 23.21 -5.77 30.02
C GLN A 218 23.29 -5.69 31.55
N SER A 219 24.37 -5.11 32.07
CA SER A 219 24.56 -4.93 33.51
C SER A 219 23.44 -4.08 34.14
N SER A 220 22.99 -3.01 33.47
CA SER A 220 21.89 -2.18 33.95
C SER A 220 20.55 -2.90 33.93
N MET A 221 20.29 -3.71 32.92
CA MET A 221 19.09 -4.52 32.84
C MET A 221 19.06 -5.57 33.96
N ASP A 222 20.16 -6.30 34.17
CA ASP A 222 20.28 -7.33 35.21
C ASP A 222 20.07 -6.75 36.62
N LEU A 223 20.70 -5.60 36.90
CA LEU A 223 20.55 -4.89 38.17
C LEU A 223 19.13 -4.34 38.37
N PHE A 224 18.51 -3.82 37.31
CA PHE A 224 17.21 -3.18 37.39
C PHE A 224 16.07 -4.19 37.45
N LEU A 225 16.02 -5.18 36.56
CA LEU A 225 14.93 -6.17 36.52
C LEU A 225 15.05 -7.22 37.64
N GLY A 226 16.26 -7.47 38.13
CA GLY A 226 16.55 -8.50 39.13
C GLY A 226 16.50 -9.91 38.51
N ALA A 227 17.10 -10.90 39.20
CA ALA A 227 17.30 -12.25 38.68
C ALA A 227 15.99 -13.05 38.41
N GLU A 228 14.84 -12.59 38.92
CA GLU A 228 13.56 -13.31 38.83
C GLU A 228 12.66 -12.83 37.67
N SER A 229 12.93 -11.66 37.09
CA SER A 229 12.12 -11.09 36.02
C SER A 229 12.68 -11.46 34.65
N SER A 230 11.87 -12.09 33.79
CA SER A 230 12.26 -12.34 32.40
C SER A 230 12.18 -11.04 31.58
N PRO A 231 13.15 -10.77 30.69
CA PRO A 231 13.11 -9.60 29.81
C PRO A 231 11.90 -9.67 28.87
N GLU A 232 11.24 -8.54 28.65
CA GLU A 232 10.16 -8.42 27.68
C GLU A 232 10.72 -8.40 26.25
N PRO A 233 9.91 -8.68 25.20
CA PRO A 233 10.38 -8.63 23.82
C PRO A 233 11.01 -7.28 23.43
N LEU A 234 10.51 -6.18 24.00
CA LEU A 234 11.10 -4.85 23.79
C LEU A 234 12.52 -4.76 24.37
N ASP A 235 12.75 -5.32 25.56
CA ASP A 235 14.07 -5.30 26.19
C ASP A 235 15.10 -6.06 25.35
N ILE A 236 14.71 -7.20 24.78
CA ILE A 236 15.55 -8.00 23.88
C ILE A 236 15.92 -7.19 22.63
N ILE A 237 14.96 -6.44 22.04
CA ILE A 237 15.22 -5.58 20.88
C ILE A 237 16.19 -4.45 21.23
N LEU A 238 15.98 -3.77 22.36
CA LEU A 238 16.84 -2.67 22.79
C LEU A 238 18.26 -3.15 23.10
N LEU A 239 18.41 -4.32 23.73
CA LEU A 239 19.71 -4.94 23.96
C LEU A 239 20.42 -5.27 22.64
N ALA A 240 19.73 -5.89 21.68
CA ALA A 240 20.30 -6.17 20.37
C ALA A 240 20.78 -4.87 19.67
N ALA A 241 20.04 -3.78 19.82
CA ALA A 241 20.45 -2.47 19.30
C ALA A 241 21.71 -1.94 20.00
N PHE A 242 21.85 -2.11 21.32
CA PHE A 242 23.06 -1.75 22.06
C PHE A 242 24.26 -2.66 21.76
N GLU A 243 24.03 -3.92 21.40
CA GLU A 243 25.05 -4.86 20.90
C GLU A 243 25.48 -4.59 19.46
N LEU A 244 24.83 -3.62 18.79
CA LEU A 244 25.03 -3.29 17.39
C LEU A 244 24.66 -4.43 16.42
N ASP A 245 23.81 -5.38 16.84
CA ASP A 245 23.33 -6.49 15.99
C ASP A 245 22.02 -6.10 15.28
N ILE A 246 22.19 -5.49 14.10
CA ILE A 246 21.09 -5.08 13.24
C ILE A 246 20.18 -6.26 12.84
N HIS A 247 20.76 -7.44 12.58
CA HIS A 247 20.00 -8.59 12.12
C HIS A 247 19.08 -9.13 13.22
N GLN A 248 19.59 -9.16 14.46
CA GLN A 248 18.80 -9.56 15.61
C GLN A 248 17.69 -8.53 15.92
N VAL A 249 17.96 -7.22 15.78
CA VAL A 249 16.92 -6.17 15.90
C VAL A 249 15.79 -6.41 14.90
N ILE A 250 16.10 -6.61 13.62
CA ILE A 250 15.13 -6.85 12.55
C ILE A 250 14.29 -8.11 12.85
N LYS A 251 14.94 -9.20 13.25
CA LYS A 251 14.29 -10.48 13.56
C LYS A 251 13.33 -10.35 14.76
N GLU A 252 13.80 -9.81 15.87
CA GLU A 252 12.96 -9.68 17.07
C GLU A 252 11.83 -8.68 16.86
N CYS A 253 12.06 -7.59 16.11
CA CYS A 253 10.98 -6.70 15.68
C CYS A 253 9.94 -7.43 14.82
N SER A 254 10.35 -8.37 13.95
CA SER A 254 9.41 -9.13 13.11
C SER A 254 8.52 -10.07 13.91
N ILE A 255 9.01 -10.55 15.05
CA ILE A 255 8.30 -11.45 15.96
C ILE A 255 7.42 -10.65 16.92
N ALA A 256 7.97 -9.60 17.54
CA ALA A 256 7.30 -8.82 18.58
C ALA A 256 6.28 -7.83 18.00
N LEU A 257 6.58 -7.22 16.86
CA LEU A 257 5.70 -6.25 16.22
C LEU A 257 4.85 -6.99 15.19
N SER A 258 3.56 -7.15 15.50
CA SER A 258 2.58 -7.84 14.65
C SER A 258 2.34 -7.22 13.24
N ASN A 259 3.05 -6.14 12.90
CA ASN A 259 2.94 -5.44 11.63
C ASN A 259 4.29 -5.36 10.91
N TRP A 260 4.33 -5.88 9.68
CA TRP A 260 5.47 -5.84 8.78
C TRP A 260 5.91 -4.42 8.38
N TRP A 261 5.05 -3.40 8.56
CA TRP A 261 5.38 -2.01 8.21
C TRP A 261 6.69 -1.55 8.85
N PHE A 262 6.84 -1.73 10.16
CA PHE A 262 8.00 -1.22 10.89
C PHE A 262 9.28 -1.84 10.35
N VAL A 263 9.29 -3.16 10.25
CA VAL A 263 10.47 -3.92 9.85
C VAL A 263 10.82 -3.70 8.39
N ALA A 264 9.83 -3.61 7.50
CA ALA A 264 10.04 -3.31 6.10
C ALA A 264 10.71 -1.94 5.91
N HIS A 265 10.22 -0.90 6.58
CA HIS A 265 10.74 0.47 6.43
C HIS A 265 12.05 0.70 7.19
N LEU A 266 12.23 0.10 8.37
CA LEU A 266 13.49 0.17 9.09
C LEU A 266 14.59 -0.52 8.27
N THR A 267 14.32 -1.71 7.75
CA THR A 267 15.28 -2.45 6.92
C THR A 267 15.59 -1.69 5.62
N ASP A 268 14.57 -1.12 4.97
CA ASP A 268 14.74 -0.28 3.78
C ASP A 268 15.64 0.93 4.05
N LEU A 269 15.42 1.64 5.17
CA LEU A 269 16.26 2.76 5.59
C LEU A 269 17.71 2.34 5.87
N LEU A 270 17.91 1.22 6.58
CA LEU A 270 19.24 0.70 6.90
C LEU A 270 20.01 0.23 5.67
N ASP A 271 19.31 -0.37 4.69
CA ASP A 271 19.87 -0.73 3.38
C ASP A 271 20.30 0.51 2.61
N HIS A 272 19.46 1.55 2.58
CA HIS A 272 19.80 2.85 1.98
C HIS A 272 20.97 3.56 2.67
N CYS A 273 21.22 3.28 3.96
CA CYS A 273 22.41 3.72 4.68
C CYS A 273 23.66 2.87 4.40
N ASN A 274 23.56 1.82 3.57
CA ASN A 274 24.60 0.82 3.28
C ASN A 274 25.09 0.06 4.53
N LEU A 275 24.22 -0.10 5.54
CA LEU A 275 24.54 -0.80 6.78
C LEU A 275 24.26 -2.31 6.70
N LEU A 276 23.44 -2.72 5.73
CA LEU A 276 23.13 -4.12 5.47
C LEU A 276 24.00 -4.65 4.33
N GLN A 277 24.57 -5.84 4.53
CA GLN A 277 25.27 -6.54 3.45
C GLN A 277 24.23 -7.19 2.52
N SER A 278 24.37 -6.95 1.21
CA SER A 278 23.55 -7.57 0.18
C SER A 278 23.92 -9.04 -0.04
N HIS A 279 23.74 -9.88 0.98
CA HIS A 279 23.81 -11.32 0.84
C HIS A 279 22.43 -11.84 0.48
N ASN A 280 22.34 -12.52 -0.67
CA ASN A 280 21.13 -13.23 -1.04
C ASN A 280 20.90 -14.35 -0.03
N LEU A 281 19.68 -14.40 0.50
CA LEU A 281 19.20 -15.50 1.31
C LEU A 281 19.14 -16.76 0.42
N TYR A 282 19.07 -17.95 1.04
CA TYR A 282 19.07 -19.24 0.30
C TYR A 282 17.99 -19.36 -0.78
N PHE A 283 16.95 -18.51 -0.71
CA PHE A 283 15.83 -18.44 -1.63
C PHE A 283 15.97 -17.37 -2.73
N GLY A 284 17.16 -16.75 -2.88
CA GLY A 284 17.49 -15.90 -4.02
C GLY A 284 17.12 -14.41 -3.90
N SER A 285 16.51 -14.00 -2.79
CA SER A 285 16.19 -12.59 -2.49
C SER A 285 17.07 -12.08 -1.35
N ASN A 286 17.28 -10.77 -1.27
CA ASN A 286 17.91 -10.16 -0.09
C ASN A 286 16.87 -9.92 1.03
N MET A 287 17.37 -9.66 2.25
CA MET A 287 16.50 -9.45 3.43
C MET A 287 15.53 -8.29 3.23
N ARG A 288 15.99 -7.18 2.63
CA ARG A 288 15.17 -6.00 2.36
C ARG A 288 13.97 -6.35 1.48
N GLU A 289 14.22 -6.99 0.34
CA GLU A 289 13.18 -7.35 -0.61
C GLU A 289 12.20 -8.35 0.01
N TYR A 290 12.67 -9.36 0.74
CA TYR A 290 11.80 -10.29 1.45
C TYR A 290 10.78 -9.57 2.36
N LEU A 291 11.27 -8.65 3.21
CA LEU A 291 10.40 -7.92 4.15
C LEU A 291 9.45 -6.94 3.45
N LEU A 292 9.90 -6.29 2.38
CA LEU A 292 9.03 -5.45 1.55
C LEU A 292 7.94 -6.26 0.85
N LEU A 293 8.25 -7.47 0.36
CA LEU A 293 7.28 -8.36 -0.27
C LEU A 293 6.21 -8.84 0.72
N GLU A 294 6.59 -9.20 1.95
CA GLU A 294 5.63 -9.58 3.00
C GLU A 294 4.72 -8.40 3.38
N TYR A 295 5.30 -7.21 3.54
CA TYR A 295 4.51 -6.00 3.82
C TYR A 295 3.55 -5.66 2.66
N ALA A 296 4.04 -5.68 1.42
CA ALA A 296 3.24 -5.42 0.23
C ALA A 296 2.11 -6.45 0.08
N SER A 297 2.37 -7.73 0.35
CA SER A 297 1.37 -8.80 0.33
C SER A 297 0.27 -8.58 1.38
N GLY A 298 0.64 -8.10 2.57
CA GLY A 298 -0.30 -7.67 3.61
C GLY A 298 -1.17 -6.50 3.15
N LEU A 299 -0.57 -5.46 2.56
CA LEU A 299 -1.30 -4.33 1.99
C LEU A 299 -2.25 -4.73 0.84
N PHE A 300 -1.80 -5.66 0.00
CA PHE A 300 -2.56 -6.14 -1.15
C PHE A 300 -3.86 -6.85 -0.75
N SER A 301 -3.85 -7.52 0.40
CA SER A 301 -5.03 -8.17 0.96
C SER A 301 -6.10 -7.17 1.42
N HIS A 302 -5.73 -5.89 1.61
CA HIS A 302 -6.65 -4.85 2.06
C HIS A 302 -7.41 -4.18 0.90
N HIS A 303 -8.72 -3.99 1.07
CA HIS A 303 -9.63 -3.54 0.01
C HIS A 303 -9.29 -2.15 -0.59
N SER A 304 -8.70 -1.26 0.21
CA SER A 304 -8.35 0.12 -0.17
C SER A 304 -6.87 0.34 -0.48
N LEU A 305 -5.98 -0.46 0.12
CA LEU A 305 -4.53 -0.24 0.10
C LEU A 305 -3.81 -1.04 -0.99
N TRP A 306 -4.49 -1.97 -1.66
CA TRP A 306 -3.87 -2.83 -2.67
C TRP A 306 -3.19 -2.07 -3.82
N GLN A 307 -3.62 -0.84 -4.13
CA GLN A 307 -2.94 -0.01 -5.13
C GLN A 307 -1.56 0.44 -4.66
N LEU A 308 -1.44 0.82 -3.38
CA LEU A 308 -0.16 1.19 -2.80
C LEU A 308 0.79 -0.02 -2.79
N ALA A 309 0.25 -1.23 -2.54
CA ALA A 309 1.03 -2.46 -2.61
C ALA A 309 1.68 -2.69 -4.00
N VAL A 310 1.01 -2.27 -5.09
CA VAL A 310 1.59 -2.36 -6.43
C VAL A 310 2.88 -1.55 -6.53
N ASP A 311 2.88 -0.34 -5.96
CA ASP A 311 4.07 0.52 -5.97
C ASP A 311 5.21 -0.12 -5.17
N TYR A 312 4.93 -0.77 -4.03
CA TYR A 312 5.95 -1.54 -3.30
C TYR A 312 6.51 -2.70 -4.13
N PHE A 313 5.66 -3.46 -4.83
CA PHE A 313 6.12 -4.55 -5.69
C PHE A 313 7.04 -4.06 -6.83
N ASP A 314 6.81 -2.87 -7.36
CA ASP A 314 7.68 -2.29 -8.40
C ASP A 314 9.08 -1.93 -7.87
N HIS A 315 9.23 -1.70 -6.56
CA HIS A 315 10.52 -1.42 -5.92
C HIS A 315 11.26 -2.68 -5.45
N CYS A 316 10.72 -3.88 -5.73
CA CYS A 316 11.34 -5.17 -5.47
C CYS A 316 11.97 -5.74 -6.76
N PRO A 317 13.31 -5.86 -6.86
CA PRO A 317 14.00 -6.12 -8.14
C PRO A 317 13.88 -7.56 -8.65
N GLU A 318 13.91 -8.57 -7.79
CA GLU A 318 13.99 -9.99 -8.19
C GLU A 318 12.59 -10.60 -8.34
N PHE A 319 11.77 -10.49 -7.29
CA PHE A 319 10.49 -11.20 -7.19
C PHE A 319 9.26 -10.29 -7.25
N GLY A 320 9.43 -8.96 -7.21
CA GLY A 320 8.34 -7.99 -7.21
C GLY A 320 7.30 -8.21 -8.33
N ARG A 321 7.78 -8.39 -9.56
CA ARG A 321 6.92 -8.67 -10.72
C ARG A 321 6.15 -9.97 -10.59
N ALA A 322 6.82 -11.06 -10.20
CA ALA A 322 6.18 -12.37 -10.07
C ALA A 322 5.08 -12.36 -8.99
N TYR A 323 5.34 -11.67 -7.87
CA TYR A 323 4.34 -11.48 -6.81
C TYR A 323 3.16 -10.67 -7.33
N LEU A 324 3.41 -9.54 -8.00
CA LEU A 324 2.33 -8.71 -8.56
C LEU A 324 1.45 -9.50 -9.54
N GLU A 325 2.06 -10.28 -10.44
CA GLU A 325 1.36 -11.15 -11.39
C GLU A 325 0.43 -12.13 -10.68
N HIS A 326 0.91 -12.79 -9.63
CA HIS A 326 0.14 -13.75 -8.83
C HIS A 326 -0.98 -13.11 -8.01
N HIS A 327 -0.70 -11.96 -7.40
CA HIS A 327 -1.65 -11.27 -6.53
C HIS A 327 -2.80 -10.62 -7.33
N ILE A 328 -2.52 -10.04 -8.50
CA ILE A 328 -3.54 -9.41 -9.35
C ILE A 328 -4.64 -10.38 -9.77
N GLU A 329 -4.30 -11.63 -10.08
CA GLU A 329 -5.27 -12.64 -10.50
C GLU A 329 -6.28 -13.02 -9.40
N ARG A 330 -5.92 -12.75 -8.14
CA ARG A 330 -6.75 -13.06 -6.97
C ARG A 330 -7.69 -11.92 -6.57
N ILE A 331 -7.55 -10.73 -7.17
CA ILE A 331 -8.43 -9.61 -6.82
C ILE A 331 -9.87 -9.93 -7.25
N PRO A 332 -10.87 -9.86 -6.35
CA PRO A 332 -12.25 -10.05 -6.74
C PRO A 332 -12.71 -8.93 -7.68
N LEU A 333 -13.18 -9.32 -8.87
CA LEU A 333 -13.64 -8.43 -9.94
C LEU A 333 -15.16 -8.18 -9.82
N ASP A 334 -15.56 -7.46 -8.77
CA ASP A 334 -16.97 -7.22 -8.46
C ASP A 334 -17.62 -6.25 -9.43
N THR A 335 -16.92 -5.14 -9.73
CA THR A 335 -17.42 -4.04 -10.56
C THR A 335 -16.55 -3.83 -11.80
N GLU A 336 -17.17 -3.27 -12.85
CA GLU A 336 -16.47 -2.93 -14.09
C GLU A 336 -15.41 -1.84 -13.89
N HIS A 337 -15.69 -0.85 -13.04
CA HIS A 337 -14.72 0.18 -12.68
C HIS A 337 -13.46 -0.40 -12.03
N LYS A 338 -13.61 -1.36 -11.13
CA LYS A 338 -12.47 -2.04 -10.48
C LYS A 338 -11.65 -2.81 -11.50
N ALA A 339 -12.30 -3.54 -12.42
CA ALA A 339 -11.62 -4.25 -13.50
C ALA A 339 -10.84 -3.30 -14.43
N LEU A 340 -11.45 -2.20 -14.87
CA LEU A 340 -10.78 -1.18 -15.69
C LEU A 340 -9.56 -0.56 -15.00
N LYS A 341 -9.65 -0.36 -13.68
CA LYS A 341 -8.53 0.16 -12.89
C LYS A 341 -7.35 -0.82 -12.82
N ILE A 342 -7.64 -2.10 -12.58
CA ILE A 342 -6.63 -3.16 -12.55
C ILE A 342 -6.00 -3.31 -13.95
N LEU A 343 -6.81 -3.27 -15.00
CA LEU A 343 -6.31 -3.36 -16.37
C LEU A 343 -5.34 -2.24 -16.71
N ARG A 344 -5.65 -1.00 -16.33
CA ARG A 344 -4.74 0.13 -16.53
C ARG A 344 -3.39 -0.10 -15.84
N ILE A 345 -3.41 -0.65 -14.62
CA ILE A 345 -2.20 -1.00 -13.86
C ILE A 345 -1.38 -2.07 -14.61
N CYS A 346 -2.04 -3.11 -15.12
CA CYS A 346 -1.40 -4.18 -15.88
C CYS A 346 -0.85 -3.69 -17.23
N GLU A 347 -1.59 -2.84 -17.95
CA GLU A 347 -1.18 -2.27 -19.24
C GLU A 347 0.05 -1.37 -19.10
N GLN A 348 0.09 -0.54 -18.07
CA GLN A 348 1.26 0.30 -17.74
C GLN A 348 2.53 -0.53 -17.49
N ARG A 349 2.39 -1.76 -17.01
CA ARG A 349 3.49 -2.69 -16.67
C ARG A 349 3.70 -3.79 -17.71
N MET A 350 3.03 -3.72 -18.86
CA MET A 350 3.16 -4.70 -19.94
C MET A 350 2.84 -6.15 -19.50
N MET A 351 1.87 -6.31 -18.60
CA MET A 351 1.41 -7.61 -18.07
C MET A 351 0.33 -8.22 -18.98
N THR A 352 0.73 -8.62 -20.20
CA THR A 352 -0.21 -8.99 -21.28
C THR A 352 -1.07 -10.21 -20.96
N GLU A 353 -0.53 -11.19 -20.24
CA GLU A 353 -1.26 -12.41 -19.89
C GLU A 353 -2.34 -12.12 -18.85
N GLN A 354 -2.03 -11.29 -17.85
CA GLN A 354 -2.97 -10.86 -16.83
C GLN A 354 -4.08 -9.99 -17.43
N VAL A 355 -3.74 -9.07 -18.36
CA VAL A 355 -4.74 -8.31 -19.14
C VAL A 355 -5.70 -9.24 -19.87
N ARG A 356 -5.18 -10.26 -20.55
CA ARG A 356 -6.00 -11.26 -21.27
C ARG A 356 -6.89 -12.03 -20.30
N SER A 357 -6.35 -12.50 -19.18
CA SER A 357 -7.06 -13.25 -18.15
C SER A 357 -8.22 -12.44 -17.56
N ILE A 358 -7.96 -11.21 -17.12
CA ILE A 358 -8.97 -10.29 -16.56
C ILE A 358 -10.08 -10.01 -17.58
N CYS A 359 -9.72 -9.70 -18.83
CA CYS A 359 -10.70 -9.44 -19.88
C CYS A 359 -11.59 -10.67 -20.14
N LYS A 360 -11.03 -11.89 -20.14
CA LYS A 360 -11.82 -13.14 -20.31
C LYS A 360 -12.81 -13.35 -19.17
N ILE A 361 -12.39 -13.14 -17.93
CA ILE A 361 -13.27 -13.27 -16.75
C ILE A 361 -14.43 -12.27 -16.83
N MET A 362 -14.13 -11.01 -17.16
CA MET A 362 -15.15 -9.97 -17.32
C MET A 362 -16.10 -10.25 -18.49
N ALA A 363 -15.57 -10.76 -19.61
CA ALA A 363 -16.38 -11.15 -20.75
C ALA A 363 -17.37 -12.27 -20.37
N MET A 364 -16.91 -13.32 -19.69
CA MET A 364 -17.78 -14.39 -19.19
C MET A 364 -18.84 -13.89 -18.20
N LYS A 365 -18.48 -12.97 -17.30
CA LYS A 365 -19.42 -12.36 -16.36
C LYS A 365 -20.49 -11.53 -17.08
N ALA A 366 -20.12 -10.79 -18.11
CA ALA A 366 -21.05 -10.03 -18.93
C ALA A 366 -22.01 -10.94 -19.71
N VAL A 367 -21.51 -12.06 -20.27
CA VAL A 367 -22.36 -13.08 -20.92
C VAL A 367 -23.38 -13.66 -19.94
N ARG A 368 -22.98 -14.01 -18.71
CA ARG A 368 -23.90 -14.54 -17.68
C ARG A 368 -24.99 -13.54 -17.29
N ASN A 369 -24.69 -12.25 -17.35
CA ASN A 369 -25.63 -11.18 -17.05
C ASN A 369 -26.45 -10.73 -18.28
N ASN A 370 -26.41 -11.48 -19.39
CA ASN A 370 -27.08 -11.18 -20.65
C ASN A 370 -26.76 -9.79 -21.24
N ARG A 371 -25.55 -9.28 -20.97
CA ARG A 371 -25.02 -8.02 -21.52
C ARG A 371 -24.06 -8.34 -22.66
N LEU A 372 -24.60 -8.60 -23.85
CA LEU A 372 -23.84 -9.05 -25.01
C LEU A 372 -22.85 -7.98 -25.52
N GLY A 373 -23.24 -6.70 -25.52
CA GLY A 373 -22.33 -5.62 -25.93
C GLY A 373 -21.10 -5.54 -25.03
N SER A 374 -21.30 -5.47 -23.71
CA SER A 374 -20.19 -5.50 -22.75
C SER A 374 -19.31 -6.74 -22.94
N ALA A 375 -19.91 -7.91 -23.11
CA ALA A 375 -19.17 -9.16 -23.34
C ALA A 375 -18.29 -9.10 -24.59
N LEU A 376 -18.81 -8.55 -25.69
CA LEU A 376 -18.09 -8.41 -26.94
C LEU A 376 -16.91 -7.44 -26.79
N SER A 377 -17.13 -6.29 -26.16
CA SER A 377 -16.07 -5.31 -25.86
C SER A 377 -14.93 -5.94 -25.05
N TRP A 378 -15.26 -6.70 -24.00
CA TRP A 378 -14.28 -7.42 -23.19
C TRP A 378 -13.54 -8.51 -23.98
N SER A 379 -14.23 -9.23 -24.88
CA SER A 379 -13.63 -10.24 -25.75
C SER A 379 -12.64 -9.66 -26.76
N ILE A 380 -12.98 -8.50 -27.34
CA ILE A 380 -12.11 -7.79 -28.28
C ILE A 380 -10.82 -7.35 -27.58
N ARG A 381 -10.93 -6.79 -26.37
CA ARG A 381 -9.76 -6.42 -25.56
C ARG A 381 -8.90 -7.62 -25.19
N ALA A 382 -9.51 -8.77 -24.89
CA ALA A 382 -8.79 -10.02 -24.65
C ALA A 382 -8.08 -10.59 -25.91
N LYS A 383 -8.41 -10.09 -27.11
CA LYS A 383 -8.02 -10.66 -28.40
C LYS A 383 -8.42 -12.14 -28.53
N ASP A 384 -9.55 -12.52 -27.96
CA ASP A 384 -10.08 -13.88 -28.02
C ASP A 384 -11.04 -14.02 -29.21
N ALA A 385 -10.51 -14.52 -30.35
CA ALA A 385 -11.27 -14.69 -31.58
C ALA A 385 -12.38 -15.75 -31.48
N ALA A 386 -12.14 -16.82 -30.72
CA ALA A 386 -13.12 -17.89 -30.53
C ALA A 386 -14.30 -17.38 -29.70
N PHE A 387 -14.02 -16.66 -28.61
CA PHE A 387 -15.08 -16.08 -27.77
C PHE A 387 -15.83 -14.96 -28.49
N ALA A 388 -15.14 -14.13 -29.28
CA ALA A 388 -15.77 -13.10 -30.11
C ALA A 388 -16.74 -13.72 -31.14
N THR A 389 -16.38 -14.87 -31.71
CA THR A 389 -17.24 -15.64 -32.63
C THR A 389 -18.50 -16.14 -31.93
N LEU A 390 -18.35 -16.73 -30.73
CA LEU A 390 -19.48 -17.22 -29.93
C LEU A 390 -20.46 -16.09 -29.57
N ILE A 391 -19.95 -14.92 -29.19
CA ILE A 391 -20.81 -13.77 -28.88
C ILE A 391 -21.48 -13.23 -30.15
N SER A 392 -20.74 -13.16 -31.26
CA SER A 392 -21.29 -12.72 -32.54
C SER A 392 -22.44 -13.63 -33.00
N ASP A 393 -22.32 -14.94 -32.81
CA ASP A 393 -23.39 -15.89 -33.10
C ASP A 393 -24.64 -15.68 -32.26
N ARG A 394 -24.46 -15.30 -30.99
CA ARG A 394 -25.60 -14.95 -30.12
C ARG A 394 -26.32 -13.69 -30.59
N PHE A 395 -25.59 -12.66 -31.02
CA PHE A 395 -26.19 -11.46 -31.62
C PHE A 395 -27.01 -11.78 -32.88
N LEU A 396 -26.47 -12.62 -33.76
CA LEU A 396 -27.15 -13.04 -34.98
C LEU A 396 -28.40 -13.87 -34.67
N LYS A 397 -28.32 -14.75 -33.67
CA LYS A 397 -29.48 -15.53 -33.22
C LYS A 397 -30.57 -14.64 -32.61
N GLU A 398 -30.19 -13.68 -31.77
CA GLU A 398 -31.15 -12.71 -31.21
C GLU A 398 -31.83 -11.89 -32.33
N TYR A 399 -31.08 -11.52 -33.36
CA TYR A 399 -31.64 -10.86 -34.54
C TYR A 399 -32.64 -11.76 -35.28
N CYS A 400 -32.34 -13.04 -35.50
CA CYS A 400 -33.29 -13.97 -36.13
C CYS A 400 -34.60 -14.10 -35.33
N GLU A 401 -34.53 -14.06 -34.00
CA GLU A 401 -35.69 -14.22 -33.11
C GLU A 401 -36.51 -12.93 -32.95
N ARG A 402 -35.84 -11.76 -32.91
CA ARG A 402 -36.47 -10.46 -32.57
C ARG A 402 -36.58 -9.48 -33.73
N GLY A 403 -35.85 -9.70 -34.83
CA GLY A 403 -35.75 -8.78 -35.97
C GLY A 403 -34.96 -7.50 -35.70
N SER A 404 -34.21 -7.42 -34.59
CA SER A 404 -33.39 -6.25 -34.26
C SER A 404 -32.18 -6.64 -33.40
N PHE A 405 -31.11 -5.84 -33.47
CA PHE A 405 -29.91 -6.04 -32.66
C PHE A 405 -30.01 -5.31 -31.31
N SER A 406 -29.49 -5.95 -30.26
CA SER A 406 -29.14 -5.31 -29.00
C SER A 406 -27.84 -4.48 -29.16
N ASP A 407 -27.68 -3.41 -28.39
CA ASP A 407 -26.44 -2.59 -28.31
C ASP A 407 -25.84 -2.11 -29.66
N LEU A 408 -26.66 -1.44 -30.48
CA LEU A 408 -26.30 -0.94 -31.82
C LEU A 408 -25.02 -0.09 -31.87
N ASP A 409 -24.85 0.80 -30.88
CA ASP A 409 -23.75 1.75 -30.82
C ASP A 409 -22.38 1.05 -30.76
N LEU A 410 -22.30 -0.12 -30.10
CA LEU A 410 -21.04 -0.86 -30.01
C LEU A 410 -20.68 -1.49 -31.36
N ILE A 411 -21.66 -2.11 -32.03
CA ILE A 411 -21.46 -2.79 -33.31
C ILE A 411 -21.09 -1.77 -34.40
N ASP A 412 -21.72 -0.59 -34.36
CA ASP A 412 -21.43 0.52 -35.28
C ASP A 412 -20.00 1.07 -35.12
N ASN A 413 -19.39 0.92 -33.93
CA ASN A 413 -18.07 1.44 -33.59
C ASN A 413 -16.96 0.36 -33.47
N LEU A 414 -17.14 -0.81 -34.09
CA LEU A 414 -16.13 -1.89 -34.06
C LEU A 414 -14.81 -1.53 -34.76
N GLY A 415 -14.84 -0.66 -35.78
CA GLY A 415 -13.64 -0.24 -36.52
C GLY A 415 -12.79 -1.43 -36.99
N PRO A 416 -11.44 -1.36 -36.90
CA PRO A 416 -10.55 -2.47 -37.27
C PRO A 416 -10.72 -3.73 -36.42
N SER A 417 -11.33 -3.64 -35.23
CA SER A 417 -11.52 -4.78 -34.34
C SER A 417 -12.48 -5.84 -34.91
N MET A 418 -13.26 -5.51 -35.93
CA MET A 418 -14.12 -6.48 -36.62
C MET A 418 -13.32 -7.65 -37.22
N LEU A 419 -12.06 -7.41 -37.60
CA LEU A 419 -11.16 -8.39 -38.20
C LEU A 419 -10.64 -9.44 -37.21
N LEU A 420 -11.03 -9.36 -35.93
CA LEU A 420 -10.67 -10.35 -34.93
C LEU A 420 -11.23 -11.74 -35.25
N SER A 421 -12.41 -11.82 -35.86
CA SER A 421 -12.96 -13.07 -36.39
C SER A 421 -13.86 -12.84 -37.59
N ASP A 422 -13.99 -13.86 -38.44
CA ASP A 422 -14.85 -13.80 -39.64
C ASP A 422 -16.31 -13.54 -39.28
N ARG A 423 -16.77 -14.13 -38.17
CA ARG A 423 -18.15 -13.97 -37.69
C ARG A 423 -18.42 -12.57 -37.13
N LEU A 424 -17.44 -11.97 -36.46
CA LEU A 424 -17.52 -10.59 -36.01
C LEU A 424 -17.45 -9.61 -37.19
N THR A 425 -16.63 -9.92 -38.20
CA THR A 425 -16.59 -9.18 -39.47
C THR A 425 -17.95 -9.20 -40.15
N PHE A 426 -18.56 -10.39 -40.25
CA PHE A 426 -19.92 -10.52 -40.80
C PHE A 426 -20.92 -9.68 -40.02
N LEU A 427 -20.94 -9.77 -38.68
CA LEU A 427 -21.85 -9.00 -37.83
C LEU A 427 -21.72 -7.48 -38.05
N GLY A 428 -20.49 -6.96 -38.04
CA GLY A 428 -20.22 -5.54 -38.26
C GLY A 428 -20.63 -5.08 -39.66
N LYS A 429 -20.33 -5.87 -40.70
CA LYS A 429 -20.70 -5.54 -42.09
C LYS A 429 -22.20 -5.66 -42.35
N TYR A 430 -22.86 -6.62 -41.73
CA TYR A 430 -24.30 -6.78 -41.84
C TYR A 430 -25.04 -5.63 -41.12
N ARG A 431 -24.51 -5.13 -40.00
CA ARG A 431 -25.01 -3.90 -39.38
C ARG A 431 -24.79 -2.66 -40.27
N GLU A 432 -23.61 -2.57 -40.90
CA GLU A 432 -23.31 -1.50 -41.87
C GLU A 432 -24.32 -1.49 -43.04
N PHE A 433 -24.76 -2.66 -43.50
CA PHE A 433 -25.84 -2.80 -44.48
C PHE A 433 -27.14 -2.14 -44.00
N HIS A 434 -27.60 -2.45 -42.78
CA HIS A 434 -28.82 -1.86 -42.22
C HIS A 434 -28.73 -0.34 -42.06
N ARG A 435 -27.55 0.18 -41.71
CA ARG A 435 -27.31 1.62 -41.67
C ARG A 435 -27.43 2.26 -43.06
N MET A 436 -26.80 1.68 -44.08
CA MET A 436 -26.91 2.16 -45.46
C MET A 436 -28.35 2.09 -45.99
N TYR A 437 -29.10 1.04 -45.60
CA TYR A 437 -30.51 0.90 -45.93
C TYR A 437 -31.35 2.02 -45.30
N GLY A 438 -31.14 2.33 -44.01
CA GLY A 438 -31.80 3.44 -43.31
C GLY A 438 -31.47 4.83 -43.89
N GLU A 439 -30.24 5.02 -44.37
CA GLU A 439 -29.80 6.22 -45.10
C GLU A 439 -30.36 6.32 -46.54
N LYS A 440 -31.17 5.35 -46.98
CA LYS A 440 -31.71 5.22 -48.35
C LYS A 440 -30.64 5.04 -49.44
N ARG A 441 -29.45 4.57 -49.08
CA ARG A 441 -28.35 4.26 -50.01
C ARG A 441 -28.50 2.84 -50.55
N PHE A 442 -29.63 2.57 -51.21
CA PHE A 442 -30.07 1.22 -51.58
C PHE A 442 -29.08 0.46 -52.49
N CYS A 443 -28.49 1.10 -53.50
CA CYS A 443 -27.53 0.44 -54.39
C CYS A 443 -26.24 0.01 -53.67
N ALA A 444 -25.77 0.81 -52.71
CA ALA A 444 -24.59 0.46 -51.90
C ALA A 444 -24.92 -0.66 -50.91
N ALA A 445 -26.09 -0.60 -50.27
CA ALA A 445 -26.59 -1.63 -49.37
C ALA A 445 -26.75 -2.98 -50.09
N ALA A 446 -27.34 -2.98 -51.29
CA ALA A 446 -27.52 -4.17 -52.12
C ALA A 446 -26.20 -4.85 -52.48
N LYS A 447 -25.18 -4.06 -52.90
CA LYS A 447 -23.84 -4.58 -53.19
C LYS A 447 -23.18 -5.21 -51.95
N LEU A 448 -23.29 -4.56 -50.80
CA LEU A 448 -22.75 -5.06 -49.53
C LEU A 448 -23.45 -6.36 -49.10
N LEU A 449 -24.78 -6.42 -49.20
CA LEU A 449 -25.56 -7.61 -48.87
C LEU A 449 -25.17 -8.79 -49.76
N LEU A 450 -25.08 -8.58 -51.08
CA LEU A 450 -24.63 -9.60 -52.01
C LEU A 450 -23.21 -10.10 -51.67
N THR A 451 -22.29 -9.18 -51.37
CA THR A 451 -20.92 -9.53 -50.96
C THR A 451 -20.91 -10.41 -49.71
N LEU A 452 -21.76 -10.11 -48.72
CA LEU A 452 -21.87 -10.90 -47.49
C LEU A 452 -22.40 -12.32 -47.74
N MET A 453 -23.30 -12.48 -48.70
CA MET A 453 -23.85 -13.77 -49.08
C MET A 453 -22.83 -14.62 -49.86
N THR A 454 -22.14 -14.02 -50.83
CA THR A 454 -21.14 -14.72 -51.65
C THR A 454 -19.87 -15.05 -50.88
N ALA A 455 -19.49 -14.23 -49.88
CA ALA A 455 -18.30 -14.44 -49.07
C ALA A 455 -18.39 -15.65 -48.12
N ARG A 456 -19.59 -16.24 -47.91
CA ARG A 456 -19.82 -17.42 -47.05
C ARG A 456 -19.31 -17.31 -45.60
N ILE A 457 -19.14 -16.08 -45.10
CA ILE A 457 -18.74 -15.79 -43.70
C ILE A 457 -19.93 -15.86 -42.71
N ALA A 458 -21.16 -15.79 -43.22
CA ALA A 458 -22.39 -15.89 -42.46
C ALA A 458 -22.66 -17.33 -41.98
N PRO A 459 -23.26 -17.53 -40.78
CA PRO A 459 -23.76 -18.85 -40.38
C PRO A 459 -24.81 -19.38 -41.36
N CYS A 460 -24.82 -20.69 -41.64
CA CYS A 460 -25.84 -21.30 -42.48
C CYS A 460 -27.26 -21.02 -41.99
N SER A 461 -27.46 -21.00 -40.66
CA SER A 461 -28.75 -20.68 -40.03
C SER A 461 -29.21 -19.23 -40.25
N PHE A 462 -28.37 -18.36 -40.80
CA PHE A 462 -28.66 -16.94 -41.03
C PHE A 462 -28.83 -16.63 -42.52
N TRP A 463 -28.55 -17.58 -43.42
CA TRP A 463 -28.64 -17.36 -44.87
C TRP A 463 -30.07 -17.05 -45.32
N MET A 464 -31.08 -17.72 -44.76
CA MET A 464 -32.49 -17.43 -45.05
C MET A 464 -32.89 -16.01 -44.61
N THR A 465 -32.38 -15.55 -43.46
CA THR A 465 -32.60 -14.18 -42.97
C THR A 465 -31.98 -13.14 -43.91
N LEU A 466 -30.73 -13.35 -44.37
CA LEU A 466 -30.08 -12.48 -45.35
C LEU A 466 -30.88 -12.36 -46.65
N LEU A 467 -31.37 -13.49 -47.17
CA LEU A 467 -32.21 -13.53 -48.36
C LEU A 467 -33.51 -12.76 -48.14
N THR A 468 -34.15 -12.96 -46.99
CA THR A 468 -35.39 -12.28 -46.62
C THR A 468 -35.18 -10.76 -46.53
N ASP A 469 -34.06 -10.30 -45.99
CA ASP A 469 -33.72 -8.86 -45.93
C ASP A 469 -33.38 -8.26 -47.30
N ALA A 470 -33.12 -9.08 -48.33
CA ALA A 470 -33.00 -8.61 -49.71
C ALA A 470 -34.36 -8.34 -50.35
N LEU A 471 -35.47 -8.93 -49.86
CA LEU A 471 -36.82 -8.78 -50.44
C LEU A 471 -37.25 -7.31 -50.62
N PRO A 472 -37.12 -6.43 -49.61
CA PRO A 472 -37.54 -5.04 -49.76
C PRO A 472 -36.73 -4.28 -50.81
N LEU A 473 -35.48 -4.68 -51.07
CA LEU A 473 -34.63 -4.12 -52.11
C LEU A 473 -35.00 -4.68 -53.49
N LEU A 474 -35.36 -5.96 -53.57
CA LEU A 474 -35.85 -6.60 -54.80
C LEU A 474 -37.20 -6.06 -55.25
N GLU A 475 -38.06 -5.61 -54.34
CA GLU A 475 -39.39 -5.07 -54.67
C GLU A 475 -39.44 -3.54 -54.86
N GLN A 476 -38.30 -2.84 -54.78
CA GLN A 476 -38.24 -1.39 -55.05
C GLN A 476 -38.77 -1.05 -56.45
N LYS A 477 -39.27 0.18 -56.63
CA LYS A 477 -39.74 0.67 -57.94
C LYS A 477 -38.60 0.76 -58.95
N GLU A 478 -37.43 1.20 -58.48
CA GLU A 478 -36.21 1.23 -59.26
C GLU A 478 -35.49 -0.12 -59.15
N VAL A 479 -34.91 -0.57 -60.27
CA VAL A 479 -34.04 -1.75 -60.28
C VAL A 479 -32.78 -1.44 -59.49
N ILE A 480 -32.63 -2.08 -58.31
CA ILE A 480 -31.46 -1.94 -57.43
C ILE A 480 -30.45 -3.08 -57.67
N PHE A 481 -30.92 -4.30 -57.88
CA PHE A 481 -30.10 -5.46 -58.24
C PHE A 481 -30.13 -5.68 -59.75
N SER A 482 -28.96 -5.81 -60.37
CA SER A 482 -28.85 -6.13 -61.81
C SER A 482 -29.32 -7.55 -62.13
N ALA A 483 -29.46 -7.88 -63.42
CA ALA A 483 -29.78 -9.25 -63.83
C ALA A 483 -28.75 -10.26 -63.30
N GLU A 484 -27.45 -9.96 -63.45
CA GLU A 484 -26.34 -10.78 -62.93
C GLU A 484 -26.42 -10.96 -61.40
N GLN A 485 -26.63 -9.86 -60.66
CA GLN A 485 -26.75 -9.92 -59.20
C GLN A 485 -27.98 -10.71 -58.75
N THR A 486 -29.07 -10.64 -59.53
CA THR A 486 -30.29 -11.41 -59.26
C THR A 486 -30.07 -12.91 -59.50
N TYR A 487 -29.30 -13.29 -60.52
CA TYR A 487 -28.90 -14.68 -60.74
C TYR A 487 -28.05 -15.23 -59.59
N GLU A 488 -27.11 -14.45 -59.06
CA GLU A 488 -26.32 -14.85 -57.88
C GLU A 488 -27.20 -15.02 -56.64
N LEU A 489 -28.19 -14.14 -56.40
CA LEU A 489 -29.15 -14.32 -55.31
C LEU A 489 -30.02 -15.57 -55.49
N MET A 490 -30.47 -15.87 -56.72
CA MET A 490 -31.19 -17.11 -57.04
C MET A 490 -30.34 -18.34 -56.74
N LYS A 491 -29.05 -18.31 -57.09
CA LYS A 491 -28.10 -19.38 -56.77
C LYS A 491 -27.91 -19.54 -55.26
N CYS A 492 -27.80 -18.45 -54.51
CA CYS A 492 -27.75 -18.50 -53.04
C CYS A 492 -29.02 -19.11 -52.43
N LEU A 493 -30.21 -18.81 -52.97
CA LEU A 493 -31.46 -19.42 -52.53
C LEU A 493 -31.47 -20.93 -52.77
N GLU A 494 -31.05 -21.39 -53.95
CA GLU A 494 -30.96 -22.83 -54.24
C GLU A 494 -29.91 -23.54 -53.37
N ASP A 495 -28.78 -22.89 -53.09
CA ASP A 495 -27.76 -23.41 -52.16
C ASP A 495 -28.32 -23.60 -50.74
N VAL A 496 -29.15 -22.67 -50.25
CA VAL A 496 -29.84 -22.75 -48.94
C VAL A 496 -30.81 -23.92 -48.92
N MET A 497 -31.68 -24.03 -49.93
CA MET A 497 -32.65 -25.12 -50.04
C MET A 497 -31.97 -26.50 -50.12
N ALA A 498 -30.84 -26.59 -50.84
CA ALA A 498 -30.04 -27.81 -50.94
C ALA A 498 -29.34 -28.18 -49.61
N ALA A 499 -29.03 -27.19 -48.76
CA ALA A 499 -28.45 -27.41 -47.44
C ALA A 499 -29.51 -27.82 -46.40
N GLU A 500 -30.70 -27.21 -46.43
CA GLU A 500 -31.82 -27.52 -45.54
C GLU A 500 -32.41 -28.92 -45.80
N SER A 501 -32.54 -29.31 -47.06
CA SER A 501 -33.00 -30.65 -47.46
C SER A 501 -32.09 -31.80 -47.00
N LYS A 502 -30.82 -31.53 -46.70
CA LYS A 502 -29.89 -32.52 -46.10
C LYS A 502 -30.03 -32.63 -44.58
N ASN A 503 -30.56 -31.58 -43.92
CA ASN A 503 -30.58 -31.45 -42.46
C ASN A 503 -31.92 -31.84 -41.81
N GLN A 504 -33.03 -31.90 -42.57
CA GLN A 504 -34.34 -32.25 -42.01
C GLN A 504 -34.87 -33.59 -42.52
N LYS A 505 -34.99 -34.55 -41.59
CA LYS A 505 -36.16 -35.43 -41.53
C LYS A 505 -37.25 -34.68 -40.72
N LEU A 506 -38.37 -34.35 -41.39
CA LEU A 506 -39.70 -34.11 -40.83
C LEU A 506 -39.92 -32.86 -39.93
N GLN A 507 -40.34 -31.75 -40.54
CA GLN A 507 -41.64 -31.05 -40.30
C GLN A 507 -41.72 -29.88 -41.29
N GLU A 508 -42.75 -29.86 -42.15
CA GLU A 508 -43.03 -28.73 -43.04
C GLU A 508 -43.47 -27.54 -42.16
N ASP A 509 -42.59 -26.54 -41.99
CA ASP A 509 -42.97 -25.27 -41.39
C ASP A 509 -43.61 -24.40 -42.49
N ASP A 510 -44.93 -24.25 -42.45
CA ASP A 510 -45.71 -23.45 -43.40
C ASP A 510 -45.13 -22.03 -43.56
N ALA A 511 -44.52 -21.49 -42.50
CA ALA A 511 -43.90 -20.17 -42.50
C ALA A 511 -42.59 -20.10 -43.31
N GLU A 512 -41.74 -21.14 -43.26
CA GLU A 512 -40.51 -21.19 -44.07
C GLU A 512 -40.85 -21.39 -45.56
N THR A 513 -41.82 -22.24 -45.85
CA THR A 513 -42.32 -22.45 -47.22
C THR A 513 -42.84 -21.15 -47.83
N MET A 514 -43.61 -20.38 -47.06
CA MET A 514 -44.12 -19.07 -47.48
C MET A 514 -42.99 -18.05 -47.74
N LYS A 515 -41.93 -18.04 -46.93
CA LYS A 515 -40.75 -17.17 -47.15
C LYS A 515 -40.05 -17.50 -48.46
N VAL A 516 -39.85 -18.79 -48.75
CA VAL A 516 -39.23 -19.26 -49.99
C VAL A 516 -40.05 -18.86 -51.22
N GLU A 517 -41.39 -18.98 -51.15
CA GLU A 517 -42.26 -18.54 -52.24
C GLU A 517 -42.16 -17.02 -52.48
N MET A 518 -42.19 -16.21 -51.42
CA MET A 518 -42.01 -14.76 -51.53
C MET A 518 -40.67 -14.39 -52.17
N LEU A 519 -39.59 -15.08 -51.79
CA LEU A 519 -38.26 -14.91 -52.37
C LEU A 519 -38.25 -15.23 -53.87
N ARG A 520 -38.83 -16.36 -54.28
CA ARG A 520 -38.92 -16.74 -55.71
C ARG A 520 -39.69 -15.70 -56.52
N ILE A 521 -40.81 -15.21 -56.01
CA ILE A 521 -41.62 -14.18 -56.68
C ILE A 521 -40.84 -12.86 -56.77
N GLY A 522 -40.23 -12.42 -55.67
CA GLY A 522 -39.45 -11.17 -55.62
C GLY A 522 -38.25 -11.20 -56.59
N LEU A 523 -37.51 -12.30 -56.62
CA LEU A 523 -36.40 -12.53 -57.54
C LEU A 523 -36.85 -12.53 -59.00
N ALA A 524 -37.94 -13.23 -59.34
CA ALA A 524 -38.47 -13.29 -60.71
C ALA A 524 -38.94 -11.91 -61.20
N ARG A 525 -39.62 -11.14 -60.34
CA ARG A 525 -40.07 -9.77 -60.65
C ARG A 525 -38.91 -8.81 -60.82
N ASN A 526 -37.89 -8.88 -59.95
CA ASN A 526 -36.70 -8.04 -60.12
C ASN A 526 -35.96 -8.40 -61.41
N LEU A 527 -35.76 -9.69 -61.70
CA LEU A 527 -35.08 -10.14 -62.91
C LEU A 527 -35.78 -9.64 -64.19
N ALA A 528 -37.11 -9.77 -64.26
CA ALA A 528 -37.89 -9.26 -65.40
C ALA A 528 -37.71 -7.74 -65.58
N ARG A 529 -37.70 -6.97 -64.48
CA ARG A 529 -37.50 -5.51 -64.54
C ARG A 529 -36.06 -5.14 -64.88
N ALA A 530 -35.08 -5.88 -64.34
CA ALA A 530 -33.67 -5.66 -64.60
C ALA A 530 -33.33 -5.90 -66.08
N ILE A 531 -33.79 -7.02 -66.66
CA ILE A 531 -33.59 -7.33 -68.09
C ILE A 531 -34.18 -6.23 -68.98
N VAL A 532 -35.40 -5.76 -68.69
CA VAL A 532 -36.02 -4.68 -69.47
C VAL A 532 -35.24 -3.38 -69.35
N LYS A 533 -34.79 -3.02 -68.13
CA LYS A 533 -34.05 -1.76 -67.89
C LYS A 533 -32.63 -1.80 -68.47
N GLU A 534 -31.93 -2.91 -68.34
CA GLU A 534 -30.57 -3.10 -68.87
C GLU A 534 -30.60 -3.21 -70.39
N GLY A 535 -31.53 -3.99 -70.95
CA GLY A 535 -31.69 -4.11 -72.40
C GLY A 535 -32.18 -2.84 -73.10
N THR A 536 -32.81 -1.90 -72.38
CA THR A 536 -33.17 -0.57 -72.92
C THR A 536 -32.06 0.47 -72.82
N LEU A 537 -31.06 0.25 -71.97
CA LEU A 537 -29.88 1.12 -71.84
C LEU A 537 -28.76 0.76 -72.83
N GLU A 538 -28.74 -0.46 -73.37
CA GLU A 538 -27.77 -0.88 -74.39
C GLU A 538 -28.09 -0.36 -75.81
N GLU A 539 -29.31 0.14 -76.06
CA GLU A 539 -29.72 0.68 -77.37
C GLU A 539 -29.71 2.23 -77.47
N SER A 540 -29.16 2.95 -76.47
CA SER A 540 -29.07 4.43 -76.47
C SER A 540 -27.65 4.99 -76.52
#